data_AF-A0AAV3S2N4-F1
#
_entry.id   AF-A0AAV3S2N4-F1
#
_cell.length_a   1.000
_cell.length_b   1.000
_cell.length_c   1.000
_cell.angle_alpha   90.00
_cell.angle_beta   90.00
_cell.angle_gamma   90.00
#
_symmetry.space_group_name_H-M   'P 1'
#
loop_
_entity.id
_entity.type
_entity.pdbx_description
1 polymer ?
#
loop_
_entity_poly.entity_id
_entity_poly.type
_entity_poly.pdbx_seq_one_letter_code
_entity_poly.pdbx_strand_id
1 'polypeptide(L)' 'MTIESPDGETVSLESILERGGESSFESARELHHSVLANLGEEYVGREDYDDRSSNHERDSQVSF' A
#
# COMPACT_ATOMS: atom_id res chain seq x y z
N MET A 1 -14.13 -7.81 9.61
CA MET A 1 -13.11 -6.74 9.77
C MET A 1 -13.12 -5.90 8.51
N THR A 2 -13.07 -4.58 8.64
CA THR A 2 -13.10 -3.61 7.53
C THR A 2 -11.79 -2.83 7.47
N ILE A 3 -11.38 -2.44 6.27
CA ILE A 3 -10.19 -1.64 5.99
C ILE A 3 -10.65 -0.35 5.32
N GLU A 4 -10.26 0.77 5.91
CA GLU A 4 -10.59 2.11 5.42
C GLU A 4 -9.51 2.55 4.44
N SER A 5 -9.93 3.08 3.30
CA SER A 5 -9.04 3.77 2.37
C SER A 5 -8.95 5.26 2.74
N PRO A 6 -7.77 5.90 2.58
CA PRO A 6 -7.65 7.36 2.66
C PRO A 6 -8.44 8.12 1.58
N ASP A 7 -8.52 7.58 0.36
CA ASP A 7 -9.01 8.27 -0.84
C ASP A 7 -10.09 7.49 -1.62
N GLY A 8 -10.53 6.34 -1.11
CA GLY A 8 -11.40 5.36 -1.75
C GLY A 8 -12.47 4.77 -0.82
N GLU A 9 -13.08 3.67 -1.23
CA GLU A 9 -14.16 3.05 -0.45
C GLU A 9 -13.60 2.25 0.75
N THR A 10 -14.44 1.95 1.74
CA THR A 10 -14.10 0.98 2.79
C THR A 10 -14.37 -0.44 2.27
N VAL A 11 -13.40 -1.34 2.38
CA VAL A 11 -13.54 -2.73 1.94
C VAL A 11 -13.51 -3.71 3.12
N SER A 12 -14.16 -4.86 2.95
CA SER A 12 -14.07 -5.95 3.91
C SER A 12 -12.83 -6.81 3.67
N LEU A 13 -12.26 -7.38 4.75
CA LEU A 13 -11.17 -8.35 4.64
C LEU A 13 -11.55 -9.57 3.79
N GLU A 14 -12.81 -10.01 3.89
CA GLU A 14 -13.34 -11.13 3.10
C GLU A 14 -13.27 -10.82 1.60
N SER A 15 -13.78 -9.65 1.20
CA SER A 15 -13.77 -9.21 -0.20
C SER A 15 -12.36 -9.05 -0.77
N ILE A 16 -11.36 -8.75 0.05
CA ILE A 16 -9.94 -8.71 -0.39
C ILE A 16 -9.44 -10.13 -0.66
N LEU A 17 -9.72 -11.08 0.23
CA LEU A 17 -9.26 -12.47 0.09
C LEU A 17 -9.98 -13.20 -1.05
N GLU A 18 -11.26 -12.90 -1.28
CA GLU A 18 -12.03 -13.45 -2.40
C GLU A 18 -11.40 -13.12 -3.77
N ARG A 19 -10.71 -11.98 -3.90
CA ARG A 19 -9.98 -11.61 -5.14
C ARG A 19 -8.83 -12.57 -5.42
N GLY A 20 -8.16 -13.06 -4.37
CA GLY A 20 -7.06 -14.01 -4.48
C GLY A 20 -7.52 -15.45 -4.71
N GLY A 21 -8.78 -15.77 -4.43
CA GLY A 21 -9.35 -17.12 -4.62
C GLY A 21 -8.87 -18.17 -3.61
N GLU A 22 -8.08 -17.78 -2.62
CA GLU A 22 -7.56 -18.65 -1.56
C GLU A 22 -8.29 -18.39 -0.24
N SER A 23 -8.66 -19.48 0.44
CA SER A 23 -9.38 -19.44 1.72
C SER A 23 -8.59 -20.04 2.89
N SER A 24 -7.39 -20.57 2.63
CA SER A 24 -6.51 -21.16 3.62
C SER A 24 -5.07 -20.74 3.39
N PHE A 25 -4.35 -20.46 4.47
CA PHE A 25 -2.96 -20.03 4.45
C PHE A 25 -2.16 -20.85 5.46
N GLU A 26 -0.93 -21.19 5.13
CA GLU A 26 -0.02 -21.97 5.96
C GLU A 26 0.52 -21.15 7.15
N SER A 27 0.49 -19.82 7.04
CA SER A 27 0.95 -18.91 8.09
C SER A 27 0.26 -17.54 8.10
N ALA A 28 0.33 -16.86 9.24
CA ALA A 28 -0.13 -15.47 9.37
C ALA A 28 0.65 -14.51 8.44
N ARG A 29 1.92 -14.80 8.17
CA ARG A 29 2.74 -14.01 7.24
C ARG A 29 2.22 -14.13 5.81
N GLU A 30 1.84 -15.33 5.39
CA GLU A 30 1.28 -15.59 4.08
C GLU A 30 -0.08 -14.92 3.91
N LEU A 31 -0.98 -15.06 4.90
CA LEU A 31 -2.25 -14.31 4.93
C LEU A 31 -2.01 -12.81 4.79
N HIS A 32 -1.08 -12.25 5.56
CA HIS A 32 -0.74 -10.84 5.50
C HIS A 32 -0.24 -10.41 4.11
N HIS A 33 0.62 -11.22 3.48
CA HIS A 33 1.08 -10.96 2.11
C HIS A 33 -0.08 -11.02 1.10
N SER A 34 -0.97 -12.00 1.22
CA SER A 34 -2.14 -12.13 0.34
C SER A 34 -3.08 -10.92 0.47
N VAL A 35 -3.31 -10.44 1.70
CA VAL A 35 -4.10 -9.21 1.92
C VAL A 35 -3.47 -8.01 1.24
N LEU A 36 -2.16 -7.78 1.41
CA LEU A 36 -1.47 -6.65 0.78
C LEU A 36 -1.44 -6.74 -0.75
N ALA A 37 -1.28 -7.95 -1.30
CA ALA A 37 -1.22 -8.16 -2.74
C ALA A 37 -2.56 -7.92 -3.45
N ASN A 38 -3.68 -8.08 -2.74
CA ASN A 38 -5.04 -7.93 -3.29
C ASN A 38 -5.70 -6.60 -2.90
N LEU A 39 -4.98 -5.72 -2.19
CA LEU A 39 -5.41 -4.38 -1.84
C LEU A 39 -5.21 -3.43 -3.03
N GLY A 40 -6.18 -2.54 -3.28
CA GLY A 40 -6.08 -1.55 -4.36
C GLY A 40 -5.11 -0.41 -4.05
N GLU A 41 -4.68 0.33 -5.08
CA GLU A 41 -3.80 1.51 -4.95
C GLU A 41 -4.42 2.61 -4.07
N GLU A 42 -5.74 2.73 -4.05
CA GLU A 42 -6.50 3.65 -3.19
C GLU A 42 -6.25 3.42 -1.68
N TYR A 43 -5.73 2.27 -1.27
CA TYR A 43 -5.36 1.97 0.13
C TYR A 43 -3.87 2.15 0.39
N VAL A 44 -3.07 2.40 -0.65
CA VAL A 44 -1.70 2.86 -0.50
C VAL A 44 -1.79 4.32 -0.05
N GLY A 45 -0.98 4.69 0.95
CA GLY A 45 -0.89 6.09 1.37
C GLY A 45 -0.41 6.99 0.22
N ARG A 46 -0.18 8.28 0.52
CA ARG A 46 0.16 9.28 -0.50
C ARG A 46 1.23 8.79 -1.49
N GLU A 47 0.81 8.56 -2.72
CA GLU A 47 1.69 8.25 -3.84
C GLU A 47 2.56 9.48 -4.15
N ASP A 48 3.74 9.26 -4.74
CA ASP A 48 4.74 10.33 -4.99
C ASP A 48 5.18 11.10 -3.74
N TYR A 49 5.22 10.43 -2.58
CA TYR A 49 5.86 11.00 -1.41
C TYR A 49 7.37 11.11 -1.65
N ASP A 50 7.83 12.30 -2.04
CA ASP A 50 9.25 12.66 -1.97
C ASP A 50 9.62 12.89 -0.50
N ASP A 51 10.12 11.82 0.15
CA ASP A 51 10.62 11.86 1.53
C ASP A 51 11.90 12.69 1.66
N ARG A 52 12.49 13.10 0.52
CA ARG A 52 13.58 14.06 0.45
C ARG A 52 12.97 15.45 0.46
N SER A 53 12.61 15.92 1.66
CA SER A 53 12.33 17.35 1.91
C SER A 53 13.26 18.21 1.05
N SER A 54 12.71 19.14 0.24
CA SER A 54 13.45 19.94 -0.73
C SER A 54 14.67 20.57 -0.07
N ASN A 55 15.80 19.88 -0.15
CA ASN A 55 17.04 20.36 0.41
C ASN A 55 17.58 21.31 -0.66
N HIS A 56 17.03 22.53 -0.68
CA HIS A 56 17.36 23.57 -1.66
C HIS A 56 18.89 23.82 -1.77
N GLU A 57 19.65 23.42 -0.73
CA GLU A 57 21.11 23.51 -0.67
C GLU A 57 21.86 22.37 -1.40
N ARG A 58 21.18 21.26 -1.75
CA ARG A 58 21.75 20.11 -2.48
C ARG A 58 21.52 20.17 -3.99
N ASP A 59 20.67 21.07 -4.48
CA ASP A 59 20.34 21.20 -5.91
C ASP A 59 21.29 22.17 -6.64
N SER A 60 21.93 23.09 -5.90
CA SER A 60 22.89 24.07 -6.46
C SER A 60 24.27 23.50 -6.79
N GLN A 61 24.56 22.24 -6.47
CA GLN A 61 25.79 21.57 -6.89
C GLN A 61 25.54 20.75 -8.16
N VAL A 62 25.25 21.45 -9.25
CA VAL A 62 25.44 20.90 -10.59
C VAL A 62 26.94 20.87 -10.85
N SER A 63 27.52 19.68 -10.95
CA SER A 63 28.93 19.52 -11.33
C SER A 63 29.19 20.15 -12.70
N PHE A 64 30.16 21.06 -12.76
CA PHE A 64 30.75 21.59 -14.00
C PHE A 64 31.77 20.60 -14.57
#